data_AF-A0A6L8EG94-F1
#
_entry.id   AF-A0A6L8EG94-F1
#
_cell.length_a   1.000
_cell.length_b   1.000
_cell.length_c   1.000
_cell.angle_alpha   90.00
_cell.angle_beta   90.00
_cell.angle_gamma   90.00
#
_symmetry.space_group_name_H-M   'P 1'
#
loop_
_entity.id
_entity.type
_entity.pdbx_description
1 polymer ?
#
loop_
_entity_poly.entity_id
_entity_poly.type
_entity_poly.pdbx_seq_one_letter_code
_entity_poly.pdbx_strand_id
1 'polypeptide(L)'
;MTTTKLYTDAELNTLRSMPKKVLNPGARWNQKPRSRPAHSQRNYQVVSMNDDKARFMIYLRQNLEDETDFSCGISYLAKGALPLTLARYNGPSHIHGDIDFQPHIHRATERAIAAGKRAESEAEATDRFETLQGALACLLADFAITGLNADYDQPRLF
;
A
#
# COMPACT_ATOMS: atom_id res chain seq x y z
N MET A 1 18.77 19.41 7.55
CA MET A 1 17.49 19.58 6.83
C MET A 1 17.42 18.46 5.81
N THR A 2 16.51 17.50 5.98
CA THR A 2 16.32 16.41 5.02
C THR A 2 15.52 16.98 3.86
N THR A 3 16.17 17.29 2.75
CA THR A 3 15.48 17.75 1.54
C THR A 3 14.56 16.64 1.05
N THR A 4 13.24 16.87 1.06
CA THR A 4 12.28 15.94 0.45
C THR A 4 12.59 15.87 -1.03
N LYS A 5 13.03 14.70 -1.51
CA LYS A 5 13.16 14.47 -2.95
C LYS A 5 11.77 14.68 -3.59
N LEU A 6 11.69 15.55 -4.59
CA LEU A 6 10.53 15.65 -5.47
C LEU A 6 10.54 14.45 -6.43
N TYR A 7 9.35 13.94 -6.74
CA TYR A 7 9.17 12.89 -7.73
C TYR A 7 8.15 13.37 -8.75
N THR A 8 8.51 13.26 -10.03
CA THR A 8 7.58 13.49 -11.13
C THR A 8 6.61 12.33 -11.29
N ASP A 9 5.46 12.56 -11.91
CA ASP A 9 4.51 11.47 -12.18
C ASP A 9 5.12 10.40 -13.09
N ALA A 10 6.05 10.77 -13.99
CA ALA A 10 6.81 9.82 -14.80
C ALA A 10 7.72 8.91 -13.95
N GLU A 11 8.43 9.47 -12.95
CA GLU A 11 9.22 8.67 -12.00
C GLU A 11 8.31 7.76 -11.15
N LEU A 12 7.18 8.29 -10.66
CA LEU A 12 6.22 7.51 -9.87
C LEU A 12 5.65 6.35 -10.69
N ASN A 13 5.30 6.58 -11.95
CA ASN A 13 4.79 5.55 -12.85
C ASN A 13 5.86 4.50 -13.18
N THR A 14 7.13 4.90 -13.28
CA THR A 14 8.24 3.95 -13.40
C THR A 14 8.33 3.05 -12.17
N LEU A 15 8.28 3.62 -10.96
CA LEU A 15 8.31 2.86 -9.70
C LEU A 15 7.10 1.92 -9.56
N ARG A 16 5.92 2.34 -10.02
CA ARG A 16 4.69 1.52 -10.01
C ARG A 16 4.81 0.30 -10.92
N SER A 17 5.14 0.54 -12.19
CA SER A 17 5.10 -0.46 -13.26
C SER A 17 6.30 -1.41 -13.30
N MET A 18 7.43 -1.06 -12.67
CA MET A 18 8.61 -1.94 -12.70
C MET A 18 8.30 -3.33 -12.10
N PRO A 19 8.73 -4.44 -12.72
CA PRO A 19 8.54 -5.77 -12.15
C PRO A 19 9.26 -5.94 -10.80
N LYS A 20 8.58 -6.55 -9.83
CA LYS A 20 9.07 -6.71 -8.45
C LYS A 20 8.92 -8.14 -7.95
N LYS A 21 9.76 -8.53 -6.99
CA LYS A 21 9.73 -9.83 -6.33
C LYS A 21 9.80 -9.71 -4.81
N VAL A 22 8.95 -10.45 -4.12
CA VAL A 22 8.99 -10.60 -2.65
C VAL A 22 10.17 -11.49 -2.25
N LEU A 23 10.95 -11.06 -1.26
CA LEU A 23 12.10 -11.80 -0.74
C LEU A 23 11.78 -12.69 0.47
N ASN A 24 10.74 -12.35 1.23
CA ASN A 24 10.39 -13.01 2.49
C ASN A 24 8.93 -13.46 2.52
N PRO A 25 8.49 -14.39 1.63
CA PRO A 25 7.09 -14.82 1.56
C PRO A 25 6.58 -15.41 2.90
N GLY A 26 7.47 -15.96 3.72
CA GLY A 26 7.18 -16.47 5.06
C GLY A 26 7.10 -15.42 6.18
N ALA A 27 7.03 -14.11 5.86
CA ALA A 27 6.86 -13.06 6.86
C ALA A 27 5.68 -13.37 7.79
N ARG A 28 5.79 -13.08 9.09
CA ARG A 28 4.74 -13.40 10.08
C ARG A 28 3.97 -12.15 10.51
N TRP A 29 2.74 -12.38 10.94
CA TRP A 29 1.94 -11.35 11.61
C TRP A 29 2.52 -11.04 12.98
N ASN A 30 2.62 -9.75 13.27
CA ASN A 30 3.01 -9.23 14.57
C ASN A 30 1.82 -8.49 15.17
N GLN A 31 1.24 -9.01 16.25
CA GLN A 31 0.19 -8.30 16.97
C GLN A 31 0.80 -7.13 17.76
N LYS A 32 0.12 -5.98 17.71
CA LYS A 32 0.43 -4.76 18.44
C LYS A 32 -0.75 -4.40 19.38
N PRO A 33 -1.03 -5.23 20.41
CA PRO A 33 -2.18 -5.00 21.29
C PRO A 33 -1.99 -3.80 22.23
N ARG A 34 -0.75 -3.30 22.39
CA ARG A 34 -0.44 -2.15 23.26
C ARG A 34 -0.67 -0.79 22.59
N SER A 35 -0.87 -0.75 21.27
CA SER A 35 -1.32 0.47 20.58
C SER A 35 -2.84 0.52 20.55
N ARG A 36 -3.45 1.70 20.78
CA ARG A 36 -4.88 1.91 20.51
C ARG A 36 -5.06 2.69 19.20
N PRO A 37 -5.88 2.20 18.24
CA PRO A 37 -6.53 0.89 18.24
C PRO A 37 -5.55 -0.28 18.05
N ALA A 38 -5.88 -1.43 18.64
CA ALA A 38 -5.08 -2.63 18.56
C ALA A 38 -5.10 -3.18 17.13
N HIS A 39 -3.95 -3.56 16.60
CA HIS A 39 -3.84 -4.06 15.23
C HIS A 39 -2.79 -5.17 15.13
N SER A 40 -2.90 -5.97 14.08
CA SER A 40 -1.82 -6.82 13.60
C SER A 40 -1.14 -6.17 12.40
N GLN A 41 0.16 -6.40 12.25
CA GLN A 41 0.95 -5.90 11.13
C GLN A 41 1.81 -7.01 10.51
N ARG A 42 1.95 -7.00 9.19
CA ARG A 42 2.84 -7.90 8.44
C ARG A 42 3.54 -7.12 7.33
N ASN A 43 4.85 -7.26 7.22
CA ASN A 43 5.65 -6.54 6.22
C ASN A 43 6.43 -7.51 5.34
N TYR A 44 6.38 -7.28 4.02
CA TYR A 44 7.19 -8.00 3.05
C TYR A 44 8.26 -7.09 2.48
N GLN A 45 9.48 -7.61 2.42
CA GLN A 45 10.59 -7.01 1.70
C GLN A 45 10.45 -7.34 0.22
N VAL A 46 10.55 -6.32 -0.61
CA VAL A 46 10.35 -6.42 -2.05
C VAL A 46 11.51 -5.75 -2.77
N VAL A 47 11.98 -6.37 -3.84
CA VAL A 47 13.03 -5.83 -4.71
C VAL A 47 12.52 -5.69 -6.12
N SER A 48 13.08 -4.74 -6.87
CA SER A 48 12.92 -4.74 -8.32
C SER A 48 13.62 -5.96 -8.91
N MET A 49 13.07 -6.50 -10.00
CA MET A 49 13.72 -7.56 -10.79
C MET A 49 14.71 -7.02 -11.81
N ASN A 50 14.65 -5.72 -12.12
CA ASN A 50 15.43 -5.07 -13.18
C ASN A 50 16.37 -3.97 -12.67
N ASP A 51 16.35 -3.68 -11.35
CA ASP A 51 17.20 -2.67 -10.71
C ASP A 51 17.60 -3.12 -9.31
N ASP A 52 18.84 -3.57 -9.16
CA ASP A 52 19.40 -4.09 -7.92
C ASP A 52 19.49 -3.06 -6.79
N LYS A 53 19.25 -1.77 -7.05
CA LYS A 53 19.23 -0.72 -6.03
C LYS A 53 17.83 -0.36 -5.57
N ALA A 54 16.80 -0.65 -6.37
CA ALA A 54 15.43 -0.34 -6.01
C ALA A 54 14.90 -1.32 -4.95
N ARG A 55 14.43 -0.77 -3.83
CA ARG A 55 13.89 -1.51 -2.68
C ARG A 55 12.50 -1.02 -2.35
N PHE A 56 11.65 -1.94 -1.95
CA PHE A 56 10.26 -1.68 -1.62
C PHE A 56 9.86 -2.45 -0.36
N MET A 57 8.79 -2.00 0.26
CA MET A 57 8.12 -2.73 1.34
C MET A 57 6.63 -2.75 1.07
N ILE A 58 6.05 -3.94 1.08
CA ILE A 58 4.60 -4.09 1.24
C ILE A 58 4.32 -4.16 2.74
N TYR A 59 3.33 -3.45 3.21
CA TYR A 59 2.87 -3.51 4.59
C TYR A 59 1.36 -3.77 4.63
N LEU A 60 0.97 -4.66 5.52
CA LEU A 60 -0.41 -4.98 5.83
C LEU A 60 -0.67 -4.57 7.28
N ARG A 61 -1.80 -3.93 7.53
CA ARG A 61 -2.33 -3.67 8.86
C ARG A 61 -3.80 -4.10 8.89
N GLN A 62 -4.17 -4.83 9.92
CA GLN A 62 -5.55 -5.20 10.23
C GLN A 62 -5.87 -4.82 11.67
N ASN A 63 -6.91 -4.03 11.90
CA ASN A 63 -7.45 -3.82 13.24
C ASN A 63 -7.97 -5.14 13.82
N LEU A 64 -7.76 -5.37 15.11
CA LEU A 64 -8.13 -6.63 15.77
C LEU A 64 -9.61 -6.75 16.13
N GLU A 65 -10.35 -5.64 16.12
CA GLU A 65 -11.76 -5.55 16.54
C GLU A 65 -12.69 -5.14 15.40
N ASP A 66 -12.16 -4.50 14.36
CA ASP A 66 -12.90 -4.06 13.17
C ASP A 66 -12.23 -4.62 11.90
N GLU A 67 -12.87 -5.62 11.30
CA GLU A 67 -12.37 -6.24 10.08
C GLU A 67 -12.34 -5.27 8.89
N THR A 68 -13.17 -4.23 8.91
CA THR A 68 -13.22 -3.19 7.87
C THR A 68 -12.13 -2.14 8.03
N ASP A 69 -11.48 -2.05 9.20
CA ASP A 69 -10.32 -1.18 9.43
C ASP A 69 -9.02 -1.91 9.08
N PHE A 70 -8.67 -1.84 7.80
CA PHE A 70 -7.41 -2.35 7.28
C PHE A 70 -6.70 -1.36 6.36
N SER A 71 -5.39 -1.58 6.20
CA SER A 71 -4.63 -0.98 5.11
C SER A 71 -3.62 -1.97 4.53
N CYS A 72 -3.49 -1.95 3.21
CA CYS A 72 -2.48 -2.65 2.44
C CYS A 72 -1.73 -1.61 1.60
N GLY A 73 -0.43 -1.45 1.79
CA GLY A 73 0.32 -0.41 1.08
C GLY A 73 1.68 -0.87 0.60
N ILE A 74 2.23 -0.09 -0.31
CA ILE A 74 3.58 -0.28 -0.84
C ILE A 74 4.37 1.03 -0.75
N SER A 75 5.58 0.95 -0.21
CA SER A 75 6.52 2.07 -0.14
C SER A 75 7.79 1.77 -0.93
N TYR A 76 8.31 2.77 -1.63
CA TYR A 76 9.67 2.80 -2.16
C TYR A 76 10.65 3.24 -1.07
N LEU A 77 11.74 2.49 -0.91
CA LEU A 77 12.77 2.68 0.10
C LEU A 77 14.03 3.28 -0.55
N ALA A 78 13.94 4.55 -0.94
CA ALA A 78 15.07 5.28 -1.49
C ALA A 78 16.24 5.34 -0.50
N LYS A 79 17.45 5.05 -0.98
CA LYS A 79 18.66 5.11 -0.14
C LYS A 79 18.87 6.54 0.39
N GLY A 80 18.92 6.68 1.71
CA GLY A 80 19.18 7.96 2.37
C GLY A 80 17.98 8.92 2.42
N ALA A 81 16.78 8.46 2.06
CA ALA A 81 15.54 9.23 2.19
C ALA A 81 14.50 8.47 3.03
N LEU A 82 13.49 9.20 3.48
CA LEU A 82 12.33 8.59 4.13
C LEU A 82 11.56 7.72 3.11
N PRO A 83 10.89 6.64 3.57
CA PRO A 83 10.03 5.84 2.71
C PRO A 83 8.98 6.70 1.98
N LEU A 84 8.88 6.52 0.67
CA LEU A 84 7.83 7.12 -0.15
C LEU A 84 6.71 6.09 -0.34
N THR A 85 5.55 6.30 0.27
CA THR A 85 4.37 5.45 0.00
C THR A 85 3.85 5.73 -1.40
N LEU A 86 3.82 4.71 -2.26
CA LEU A 86 3.35 4.83 -3.64
C LEU A 86 1.84 4.65 -3.75
N ALA A 87 1.27 3.77 -2.93
CA ALA A 87 -0.17 3.58 -2.78
C ALA A 87 -0.56 2.94 -1.43
N ARG A 88 -1.83 3.13 -1.03
CA ARG A 88 -2.51 2.40 0.04
C ARG A 88 -3.93 2.03 -0.35
N TYR A 89 -4.30 0.79 -0.10
CA TYR A 89 -5.61 0.21 -0.31
C TYR A 89 -6.22 0.04 1.08
N ASN A 90 -7.29 0.79 1.35
CA ASN A 90 -7.89 0.87 2.68
C ASN A 90 -9.30 0.32 2.67
N GLY A 91 -9.69 -0.26 3.79
CA GLY A 91 -11.06 -0.71 4.01
C GLY A 91 -12.04 0.44 4.31
N PRO A 92 -13.34 0.13 4.37
CA PRO A 92 -14.44 1.09 4.48
C PRO A 92 -14.75 1.56 5.91
N SER A 93 -13.84 1.47 6.87
CA SER A 93 -14.14 1.72 8.30
C SER A 93 -14.50 3.17 8.68
N HIS A 94 -14.29 4.14 7.79
CA HIS A 94 -14.53 5.55 8.07
C HIS A 94 -14.82 6.34 6.79
N ILE A 95 -15.42 7.52 6.96
CA ILE A 95 -15.58 8.51 5.90
C ILE A 95 -14.21 9.13 5.58
N HIS A 96 -13.87 9.18 4.30
CA HIS A 96 -12.63 9.78 3.82
C HIS A 96 -12.89 10.86 2.77
N GLY A 97 -12.96 12.12 3.21
CA GLY A 97 -13.38 13.23 2.33
C GLY A 97 -14.80 13.01 1.86
N ASP A 98 -15.01 12.90 0.55
CA ASP A 98 -16.31 12.62 -0.07
C ASP A 98 -16.61 11.11 -0.23
N ILE A 99 -15.71 10.24 0.24
CA ILE A 99 -15.88 8.78 0.18
C ILE A 99 -16.59 8.31 1.45
N ASP A 100 -17.83 7.87 1.33
CA ASP A 100 -18.68 7.47 2.46
C ASP A 100 -18.63 5.94 2.68
N PHE A 101 -17.96 5.50 3.76
CA PHE A 101 -17.79 4.10 4.16
C PHE A 101 -17.55 3.12 2.99
N GLN A 102 -16.64 3.48 2.09
CA GLN A 102 -16.26 2.67 0.93
C GLN A 102 -14.76 2.36 0.93
N PRO A 103 -14.37 1.18 0.41
CA PRO A 103 -12.98 0.89 0.12
C PRO A 103 -12.40 1.96 -0.80
N HIS A 104 -11.14 2.31 -0.58
CA HIS A 104 -10.52 3.40 -1.34
C HIS A 104 -9.01 3.22 -1.48
N ILE A 105 -8.47 3.77 -2.56
CA ILE A 105 -7.06 3.68 -2.92
C ILE A 105 -6.44 5.08 -2.88
N HIS A 106 -5.48 5.25 -2.00
CA HIS A 106 -4.58 6.41 -1.98
C HIS A 106 -3.45 6.20 -2.98
N ARG A 107 -3.05 7.23 -3.74
CA ARG A 107 -1.92 7.15 -4.68
C ARG A 107 -0.99 8.34 -4.56
N ALA A 108 0.33 8.08 -4.60
CA ALA A 108 1.33 9.14 -4.68
C ALA A 108 1.12 10.03 -5.90
N THR A 109 1.16 11.36 -5.75
CA THR A 109 1.14 12.26 -6.92
C THR A 109 2.28 13.26 -6.86
N GLU A 110 2.81 13.63 -8.02
CA GLU A 110 3.78 14.74 -8.13
C GLU A 110 3.23 16.01 -7.48
N ARG A 111 1.95 16.32 -7.76
CA ARG A 111 1.25 17.49 -7.22
C ARG A 111 1.23 17.51 -5.69
N ALA A 112 0.90 16.40 -5.04
CA ALA A 112 0.86 16.32 -3.59
C ALA A 112 2.26 16.50 -2.98
N ILE A 113 3.28 15.86 -3.57
CA ILE A 113 4.69 15.99 -3.15
C ILE A 113 5.17 17.44 -3.31
N ALA A 114 4.92 18.06 -4.46
CA ALA A 114 5.30 19.45 -4.75
C ALA A 114 4.59 20.45 -3.82
N ALA A 115 3.36 20.15 -3.40
CA ALA A 115 2.62 20.93 -2.42
C ALA A 115 3.05 20.67 -0.95
N GLY A 116 4.06 19.84 -0.72
CA GLY A 116 4.53 19.48 0.64
C GLY A 116 3.54 18.64 1.45
N LYS A 117 2.54 18.04 0.80
CA LYS A 117 1.59 17.11 1.43
C LYS A 117 2.21 15.70 1.51
N ARG A 118 1.54 14.79 2.20
CA ARG A 118 1.84 13.35 2.06
C ARG A 118 1.67 12.99 0.58
N ALA A 119 2.60 12.21 0.03
CA ALA A 119 2.59 11.88 -1.40
C ALA A 119 1.25 11.27 -1.80
N GLU A 120 0.76 10.35 -0.99
CA GLU A 120 -0.51 9.64 -1.15
C GLU A 120 -1.68 10.31 -0.41
N SER A 121 -1.76 11.65 -0.43
CA SER A 121 -2.85 12.37 0.25
C SER A 121 -4.20 12.31 -0.47
N GLU A 122 -4.20 11.92 -1.74
CA GLU A 122 -5.39 11.84 -2.58
C GLU A 122 -5.85 10.38 -2.68
N ALA A 123 -7.16 10.18 -2.58
CA ALA A 123 -7.80 8.87 -2.59
C ALA A 123 -8.99 8.82 -3.53
N GLU A 124 -9.24 7.64 -4.09
CA GLU A 124 -10.39 7.34 -4.95
C GLU A 124 -11.15 6.14 -4.39
N ALA A 125 -12.48 6.19 -4.38
CA ALA A 125 -13.32 5.07 -4.01
C ALA A 125 -13.16 3.91 -5.00
N THR A 126 -13.39 2.68 -4.56
CA THR A 126 -13.26 1.47 -5.38
C THR A 126 -14.18 0.36 -4.90
N ASP A 127 -14.58 -0.51 -5.84
CA ASP A 127 -15.35 -1.74 -5.63
C ASP A 127 -14.50 -3.01 -5.80
N ARG A 128 -13.22 -2.86 -6.21
CA ARG A 128 -12.29 -3.95 -6.51
C ARG A 128 -11.96 -4.90 -5.35
N PHE A 129 -12.21 -4.49 -4.10
CA PHE A 129 -11.94 -5.29 -2.92
C PHE A 129 -12.81 -4.83 -1.75
N GLU A 130 -13.09 -5.75 -0.85
CA GLU A 130 -13.78 -5.53 0.43
C GLU A 130 -12.93 -5.99 1.61
N THR A 131 -11.97 -6.91 1.38
CA THR A 131 -11.11 -7.47 2.43
C THR A 131 -9.65 -7.06 2.27
N LEU A 132 -8.86 -7.22 3.34
CA LEU A 132 -7.42 -7.02 3.28
C LEU A 132 -6.72 -7.99 2.30
N GLN A 133 -7.27 -9.20 2.09
CA GLN A 133 -6.72 -10.14 1.12
C GLN A 133 -7.02 -9.71 -0.31
N GLY A 134 -8.26 -9.29 -0.61
CA GLY A 134 -8.60 -8.73 -1.91
C GLY A 134 -7.79 -7.46 -2.23
N ALA A 135 -7.57 -6.60 -1.23
CA ALA A 135 -6.71 -5.43 -1.33
C ALA A 135 -5.25 -5.81 -1.67
N LEU A 136 -4.71 -6.85 -1.02
CA LEU A 136 -3.39 -7.38 -1.33
C LEU A 136 -3.32 -7.96 -2.75
N ALA A 137 -4.32 -8.74 -3.19
CA ALA A 137 -4.38 -9.25 -4.55
C ALA A 137 -4.35 -8.13 -5.59
N CYS A 138 -5.16 -7.08 -5.38
CA CYS A 138 -5.15 -5.87 -6.20
C CYS A 138 -3.79 -5.18 -6.21
N LEU A 139 -3.16 -5.00 -5.04
CA LEU A 139 -1.85 -4.36 -4.94
C LEU A 139 -0.76 -5.16 -5.68
N LEU A 140 -0.75 -6.49 -5.54
CA LEU A 140 0.23 -7.35 -6.22
C LEU A 140 0.12 -7.21 -7.74
N ALA A 141 -1.11 -7.18 -8.27
CA ALA A 141 -1.37 -6.97 -9.68
C ALA A 141 -0.97 -5.57 -10.15
N ASP A 142 -1.45 -4.53 -9.47
CA ASP A 142 -1.24 -3.12 -9.86
C ASP A 142 0.24 -2.70 -9.85
N PHE A 143 1.08 -3.38 -9.04
CA PHE A 143 2.51 -3.06 -8.88
C PHE A 143 3.46 -4.12 -9.48
N ALA A 144 2.93 -5.04 -10.30
CA ALA A 144 3.68 -6.09 -10.97
C ALA A 144 4.57 -6.92 -10.02
N ILE A 145 4.00 -7.36 -8.91
CA ILE A 145 4.71 -8.05 -7.83
C ILE A 145 4.50 -9.56 -7.90
N THR A 146 5.59 -10.32 -7.83
CA THR A 146 5.59 -11.78 -7.79
C THR A 146 6.20 -12.31 -6.48
N GLY A 147 6.06 -13.62 -6.24
CA GLY A 147 6.62 -14.29 -5.06
C GLY A 147 5.72 -14.24 -3.82
N LEU A 148 4.47 -13.83 -3.99
CA LEU A 148 3.40 -13.92 -2.99
C LEU A 148 2.09 -14.20 -3.72
N ASN A 149 1.22 -15.00 -3.10
CA ASN A 149 -0.14 -15.25 -3.60
C ASN A 149 -1.13 -14.59 -2.63
N ALA A 150 -2.19 -14.03 -3.19
CA ALA A 150 -3.34 -13.53 -2.47
C ALA A 150 -4.58 -13.79 -3.32
N ASP A 151 -5.69 -14.09 -2.67
CA ASP A 151 -6.94 -14.37 -3.35
C ASP A 151 -7.72 -13.06 -3.55
N TYR A 152 -8.26 -12.88 -4.75
CA TYR A 152 -9.24 -11.83 -4.99
C TYR A 152 -10.51 -12.14 -4.18
N ASP A 153 -11.20 -11.09 -3.76
CA ASP A 153 -12.54 -11.26 -3.22
C ASP A 153 -13.44 -11.87 -4.30
N GLN A 154 -14.21 -12.88 -3.93
CA GLN A 154 -15.13 -13.53 -4.86
C GLN A 154 -16.23 -12.54 -5.24
N PRO A 155 -16.70 -12.53 -6.51
CA PRO A 155 -17.87 -11.75 -6.87
C PRO A 155 -19.04 -12.18 -5.99
N ARG A 156 -19.78 -11.21 -5.44
CA ARG A 156 -21.02 -11.49 -4.72
C ARG A 156 -21.99 -12.14 -5.70
N LEU A 157 -22.24 -13.44 -5.53
CA LEU A 157 -23.37 -14.12 -6.15
C LEU A 157 -24.60 -13.70 -5.35
N PHE A 158 -25.30 -12.66 -5.82
CA PHE A 158 -26.57 -12.23 -5.26
C PHE A 158 -27.66 -13.27 -5.53
#